data_AF-A0A7J6PAM0-F1
#
_entry.id   AF-A0A7J6PAM0-F1
#
_cell.length_a   1.000
_cell.length_b   1.000
_cell.length_c   1.000
_cell.angle_alpha   90.00
_cell.angle_beta   90.00
_cell.angle_gamma   90.00
#
_symmetry.space_group_name_H-M   'P 1'
#
loop_
_entity.id
_entity.type
_entity.pdbx_description
1 polymer ?
#
loop_
_entity_poly.entity_id
_entity_poly.type
_entity_poly.pdbx_seq_one_letter_code
_entity_poly.pdbx_strand_id
1 'polypeptide(L)'
;MEPLEGAVETLSWLYPHCPRIIILTDTFQNYAQPLFDKLGQCTVFCHAVAVDDQGYIERHVLRLKDQKRKSVEALRTLNFKTVAIGDSYNDISMLKAADKGILFRPGQKVLEDFPEFPCGLGPCELAGVAGGDHRSAAAECQWQVMLSEQNAQHVPQFFISNFVMGLGLC
;
A
#
# COMPACT_ATOMS: atom_id res chain seq x y z
N MET A 1 7.16 1.22 -19.07
CA MET A 1 6.87 1.98 -17.84
C MET A 1 8.04 1.77 -16.88
N GLU A 2 8.49 2.84 -16.22
CA GLU A 2 9.55 2.77 -15.20
C GLU A 2 8.92 3.02 -13.82
N PRO A 3 9.45 2.39 -12.74
CA PRO A 3 9.19 2.84 -11.39
C PRO A 3 9.56 4.31 -11.23
N LEU A 4 8.88 5.01 -10.33
CA LEU A 4 9.32 6.36 -9.97
C LEU A 4 10.60 6.29 -9.14
N GLU A 5 11.32 7.40 -9.13
CA GLU A 5 12.59 7.54 -8.43
C GLU A 5 12.42 7.22 -6.93
N GLY A 6 13.22 6.29 -6.42
CA GLY A 6 13.20 5.87 -5.02
C GLY A 6 12.27 4.69 -4.68
N ALA A 7 11.41 4.25 -5.61
CA ALA A 7 10.44 3.18 -5.37
C ALA A 7 11.09 1.84 -4.98
N VAL A 8 12.11 1.43 -5.75
CA VAL A 8 12.79 0.14 -5.59
C VAL A 8 13.64 0.14 -4.32
N GLU A 9 14.33 1.23 -4.05
CA GLU A 9 15.15 1.45 -2.85
C GLU A 9 14.29 1.38 -1.60
N THR A 10 13.12 2.01 -1.64
CA THR A 10 12.16 1.99 -0.54
C THR A 10 11.63 0.60 -0.28
N LEU A 11 11.18 -0.13 -1.31
CA LEU A 11 10.67 -1.49 -1.13
C LEU A 11 11.78 -2.41 -0.62
N SER A 12 12.99 -2.30 -1.17
CA SER A 12 14.17 -3.06 -0.72
C SER A 12 14.50 -2.80 0.75
N TRP A 13 14.35 -1.56 1.19
CA TRP A 13 14.48 -1.19 2.60
C TRP A 13 13.31 -1.74 3.43
N LEU A 14 12.07 -1.75 2.92
CA LEU A 14 10.86 -2.20 3.64
C LEU A 14 10.93 -3.68 3.99
N TYR A 15 11.39 -4.53 3.08
CA TYR A 15 11.31 -5.98 3.20
C TYR A 15 11.93 -6.56 4.48
N PRO A 16 13.16 -6.17 4.91
CA PRO A 16 13.75 -6.62 6.17
C PRO A 16 12.89 -6.34 7.41
N HIS A 17 12.11 -5.26 7.38
CA HIS A 17 11.38 -4.75 8.55
C HIS A 17 9.88 -5.05 8.51
N CYS A 18 9.33 -5.19 7.31
CA CYS A 18 7.94 -5.50 7.02
C CYS A 18 7.94 -6.59 5.93
N PRO A 19 8.16 -7.86 6.28
CA PRO A 19 8.33 -8.93 5.28
C PRO A 19 7.06 -9.24 4.47
N ARG A 20 5.90 -8.71 4.88
CA ARG A 20 4.60 -8.93 4.25
C ARG A 20 4.05 -7.60 3.71
N ILE A 21 4.41 -7.29 2.48
CA ILE A 21 3.90 -6.12 1.74
C ILE A 21 2.99 -6.64 0.64
N ILE A 22 1.80 -6.07 0.53
CA ILE A 22 0.88 -6.32 -0.58
C ILE A 22 0.57 -4.99 -1.26
N ILE A 23 0.73 -4.91 -2.57
CA ILE A 23 0.29 -3.76 -3.35
C ILE A 23 -1.15 -4.02 -3.80
N LEU A 24 -2.07 -3.13 -3.43
CA LEU A 24 -3.48 -3.18 -3.82
C LEU A 24 -3.76 -2.07 -4.83
N THR A 25 -4.06 -2.42 -6.07
CA THR A 25 -4.26 -1.42 -7.14
C THR A 25 -5.41 -1.78 -8.06
N ASP A 26 -6.11 -0.76 -8.56
CA ASP A 26 -7.18 -0.91 -9.54
C ASP A 26 -6.67 -0.89 -10.99
N THR A 27 -5.35 -0.95 -11.21
CA THR A 27 -4.75 -1.16 -12.54
C THR A 27 -5.00 -2.57 -13.07
N PHE A 28 -4.59 -2.80 -14.32
CA PHE A 28 -4.69 -4.11 -14.96
C PHE A 28 -3.33 -4.76 -15.12
N GLN A 29 -3.25 -6.04 -14.73
CA GLN A 29 -2.03 -6.84 -14.75
C GLN A 29 -1.32 -6.79 -16.11
N ASN A 30 -2.07 -6.92 -17.20
CA ASN A 30 -1.53 -6.97 -18.56
C ASN A 30 -0.70 -5.72 -18.95
N TYR A 31 -0.99 -4.55 -18.35
CA TYR A 31 -0.20 -3.33 -18.58
C TYR A 31 0.91 -3.14 -17.56
N ALA A 32 0.64 -3.50 -16.31
CA ALA A 32 1.51 -3.16 -15.19
C ALA A 32 2.54 -4.27 -14.88
N GLN A 33 2.43 -5.46 -15.47
CA GLN A 33 3.39 -6.56 -15.25
C GLN A 33 4.86 -6.14 -15.45
N PRO A 34 5.24 -5.42 -16.54
CA PRO A 34 6.62 -4.99 -16.71
C PRO A 34 7.09 -3.99 -15.64
N LEU A 35 6.18 -3.24 -15.01
CA LEU A 35 6.50 -2.40 -13.86
C LEU A 35 6.70 -3.26 -12.62
N PHE A 36 5.81 -4.22 -12.36
CA PHE A 36 5.90 -5.11 -11.19
C PHE A 36 7.21 -5.91 -11.19
N ASP A 37 7.65 -6.38 -12.36
CA ASP A 37 8.92 -7.09 -12.51
C ASP A 37 10.13 -6.22 -12.09
N LYS A 38 10.07 -4.90 -12.33
CA LYS A 38 11.10 -3.93 -11.95
C LYS A 38 11.05 -3.54 -10.47
N LEU A 39 9.87 -3.59 -9.86
CA LEU A 39 9.70 -3.37 -8.42
C LEU A 39 10.18 -4.57 -7.57
N GLY A 40 10.56 -5.68 -8.20
CA GLY A 40 11.00 -6.90 -7.55
C GLY A 40 9.84 -7.86 -7.20
N GLN A 41 10.06 -8.77 -6.24
CA GLN A 41 9.04 -9.77 -5.86
C GLN A 41 7.95 -9.18 -4.93
N CYS A 42 7.19 -8.21 -5.43
CA CYS A 42 6.03 -7.67 -4.73
C CYS A 42 4.80 -8.54 -4.96
N THR A 43 4.03 -8.85 -3.90
CA THR A 43 2.70 -9.42 -4.07
C THR A 43 1.75 -8.31 -4.52
N VAL A 44 1.25 -8.37 -5.75
CA VAL A 44 0.35 -7.36 -6.30
C VAL A 44 -1.02 -7.95 -6.58
N PHE A 45 -2.05 -7.26 -6.09
CA PHE A 45 -3.45 -7.58 -6.27
C PHE A 45 -4.09 -6.50 -7.15
N CYS A 46 -4.49 -6.89 -8.35
CA CYS A 46 -5.02 -5.98 -9.35
C CYS A 46 -6.16 -6.59 -10.18
N HIS A 47 -6.62 -5.85 -11.18
CA HIS A 47 -7.59 -6.32 -12.17
C HIS A 47 -6.87 -6.92 -13.40
N ALA A 48 -7.63 -7.44 -14.35
CA ALA A 48 -7.10 -7.94 -15.62
C ALA A 48 -7.90 -7.38 -16.80
N VAL A 49 -7.35 -7.48 -18.02
CA VAL A 49 -8.09 -7.26 -19.26
C VAL A 49 -8.16 -8.56 -20.06
N ALA A 50 -9.31 -8.80 -20.69
CA ALA A 50 -9.45 -9.87 -21.68
C ALA A 50 -8.99 -9.32 -23.04
N VAL A 51 -8.14 -10.07 -23.72
CA VAL A 51 -7.63 -9.74 -25.05
C VAL A 51 -8.06 -10.80 -26.04
N ASP A 52 -8.34 -10.38 -27.28
CA ASP A 52 -8.64 -11.30 -28.38
C ASP A 52 -7.36 -11.92 -28.97
N ASP A 53 -7.54 -12.81 -29.95
CA ASP A 53 -6.43 -13.49 -30.65
C ASP A 53 -5.52 -12.53 -31.44
N GLN A 54 -5.96 -11.29 -31.67
CA GLN A 54 -5.22 -10.24 -32.36
C GLN A 54 -4.52 -9.27 -31.40
N GLY A 55 -4.70 -9.46 -30.08
CA GLY A 55 -4.09 -8.64 -29.03
C GLY A 55 -4.87 -7.36 -28.70
N TYR A 56 -6.10 -7.20 -29.17
CA TYR A 56 -6.95 -6.06 -28.82
C TYR A 56 -7.73 -6.31 -27.53
N ILE A 57 -8.02 -5.23 -26.81
CA ILE A 57 -8.78 -5.28 -25.56
C ILE A 57 -10.25 -5.55 -25.89
N GLU A 58 -10.79 -6.68 -25.47
CA GLU A 58 -12.22 -6.96 -25.59
C GLU A 58 -13.01 -6.35 -24.43
N ARG A 59 -12.52 -6.53 -23.20
CA ARG A 59 -13.20 -6.06 -21.98
C ARG A 59 -12.29 -6.01 -20.76
N HIS A 60 -12.72 -5.24 -19.76
CA HIS A 60 -12.11 -5.24 -18.43
C HIS A 60 -12.66 -6.40 -17.59
N VAL A 61 -11.76 -7.07 -16.85
CA VAL A 61 -12.08 -8.17 -15.94
C VAL A 61 -11.76 -7.74 -14.52
N LEU A 62 -12.78 -7.28 -13.80
CA LEU A 62 -12.63 -6.89 -12.40
C LEU A 62 -12.47 -8.13 -11.53
N ARG A 63 -11.37 -8.22 -10.79
CA ARG A 63 -11.10 -9.31 -9.85
C ARG A 63 -12.19 -9.43 -8.77
N LEU A 64 -12.55 -8.30 -8.18
CA LEU A 64 -13.57 -8.21 -7.14
C LEU A 64 -14.05 -6.75 -7.01
N LYS A 65 -15.35 -6.53 -6.85
CA LYS A 65 -15.88 -5.20 -6.49
C LYS A 65 -15.35 -4.78 -5.12
N ASP A 66 -14.78 -3.58 -5.04
CA ASP A 66 -14.18 -3.00 -3.83
C ASP A 66 -13.04 -3.89 -3.28
N GLN A 67 -12.17 -4.32 -4.19
CA GLN A 67 -11.12 -5.31 -3.89
C GLN A 67 -10.15 -4.85 -2.80
N LYS A 68 -9.86 -3.54 -2.71
CA LYS A 68 -8.85 -3.02 -1.78
C LYS A 68 -9.34 -3.22 -0.35
N ARG A 69 -10.55 -2.73 -0.04
CA ARG A 69 -11.20 -2.94 1.25
C ARG A 69 -11.35 -4.41 1.59
N LYS A 70 -11.87 -5.23 0.66
CA LYS A 70 -12.09 -6.66 0.93
C LYS A 70 -10.80 -7.44 1.17
N SER A 71 -9.69 -7.02 0.56
CA SER A 71 -8.37 -7.62 0.82
C SER A 71 -7.89 -7.31 2.24
N VAL A 72 -8.07 -6.06 2.71
CA VAL A 72 -7.83 -5.67 4.11
C VAL A 72 -8.68 -6.51 5.06
N GLU A 73 -9.99 -6.55 4.83
CA GLU A 73 -10.94 -7.29 5.68
C GLU A 73 -10.58 -8.78 5.76
N ALA A 74 -10.25 -9.41 4.63
CA ALA A 74 -9.85 -10.82 4.59
C ALA A 74 -8.55 -11.09 5.38
N LEU A 75 -7.61 -10.16 5.39
CA LEU A 75 -6.40 -10.31 6.20
C LEU A 75 -6.69 -10.10 7.68
N ARG A 76 -7.60 -9.19 8.01
CA ARG A 76 -8.07 -9.01 9.39
C ARG A 76 -8.81 -10.23 9.93
N THR A 77 -9.63 -10.92 9.11
CA THR A 77 -10.29 -12.17 9.55
C THR A 77 -9.30 -13.31 9.79
N LEU A 78 -8.13 -13.25 9.16
CA LEU A 78 -6.99 -14.15 9.42
C LEU A 78 -6.14 -13.68 10.62
N ASN A 79 -6.63 -12.72 11.42
CA ASN A 79 -5.99 -12.20 12.61
C ASN A 79 -4.68 -11.42 12.37
N PHE A 80 -4.48 -10.89 11.15
CA PHE A 80 -3.38 -9.96 10.87
C PHE A 80 -3.73 -8.54 11.35
N LYS A 81 -2.70 -7.80 11.76
CA LYS A 81 -2.78 -6.35 11.92
C LYS A 81 -2.44 -5.67 10.60
N THR A 82 -3.33 -4.80 10.14
CA THR A 82 -3.23 -4.21 8.79
C THR A 82 -2.96 -2.72 8.88
N VAL A 83 -1.95 -2.24 8.16
CA VAL A 83 -1.77 -0.82 7.87
C VAL A 83 -2.00 -0.59 6.38
N ALA A 84 -2.86 0.36 6.06
CA ALA A 84 -3.15 0.75 4.68
C ALA A 84 -2.67 2.17 4.43
N ILE A 85 -2.00 2.37 3.30
CA ILE A 85 -1.48 3.66 2.85
C ILE A 85 -2.04 3.96 1.47
N GLY A 86 -2.73 5.09 1.37
CA GLY A 86 -3.46 5.53 0.18
C GLY A 86 -3.33 7.03 -0.02
N ASP A 87 -3.73 7.51 -1.18
CA ASP A 87 -3.56 8.92 -1.56
C ASP A 87 -4.83 9.53 -2.15
N SER A 88 -5.78 8.70 -2.58
CA SER A 88 -6.94 9.16 -3.33
C SER A 88 -8.27 8.58 -2.82
N TYR A 89 -9.38 9.07 -3.36
CA TYR A 89 -10.74 8.61 -2.99
C TYR A 89 -10.95 7.10 -3.15
N ASN A 90 -10.25 6.45 -4.08
CA ASN A 90 -10.38 5.00 -4.30
C ASN A 90 -9.75 4.17 -3.18
N ASP A 91 -8.93 4.78 -2.31
CA ASP A 91 -8.28 4.11 -1.19
C ASP A 91 -9.07 4.27 0.11
N ILE A 92 -10.00 5.22 0.18
CA ILE A 92 -10.68 5.57 1.44
C ILE A 92 -11.39 4.36 2.06
N SER A 93 -12.04 3.51 1.26
CA SER A 93 -12.69 2.29 1.78
C SER A 93 -11.68 1.31 2.39
N MET A 94 -10.48 1.20 1.80
CA MET A 94 -9.36 0.41 2.30
C MET A 94 -8.78 1.01 3.59
N LEU A 95 -8.55 2.33 3.60
CA LEU A 95 -8.03 3.05 4.77
C LEU A 95 -8.95 2.93 5.98
N LYS A 96 -10.27 3.05 5.78
CA LYS A 96 -11.28 2.89 6.84
C LYS A 96 -11.36 1.47 7.40
N ALA A 97 -11.03 0.46 6.59
CA ALA A 97 -11.10 -0.94 7.02
C ALA A 97 -9.83 -1.41 7.76
N ALA A 98 -8.70 -0.73 7.59
CA ALA A 98 -7.45 -1.10 8.23
C ALA A 98 -7.43 -0.75 9.72
N ASP A 99 -6.60 -1.43 10.53
CA ASP A 99 -6.33 -1.01 11.91
C ASP A 99 -5.72 0.40 11.96
N LYS A 100 -4.89 0.72 10.96
CA LYS A 100 -4.34 2.06 10.75
C LYS A 100 -4.42 2.41 9.27
N GLY A 101 -5.21 3.43 8.94
CA GLY A 101 -5.27 4.05 7.62
C GLY A 101 -4.45 5.34 7.60
N ILE A 102 -3.67 5.56 6.56
CA ILE A 102 -2.77 6.71 6.43
C ILE A 102 -2.91 7.31 5.02
N LEU A 103 -3.03 8.64 4.95
CA LEU A 103 -2.92 9.37 3.69
C LEU A 103 -1.47 9.74 3.41
N PHE A 104 -0.99 9.44 2.20
CA PHE A 104 0.34 9.83 1.74
C PHE A 104 0.23 10.71 0.51
N ARG A 105 0.73 11.95 0.60
CA ARG A 105 0.66 12.94 -0.49
C ARG A 105 -0.72 13.03 -1.18
N PRO A 106 -1.84 13.10 -0.43
CA PRO A 106 -3.15 13.17 -1.04
C PRO A 106 -3.35 14.49 -1.78
N GLY A 107 -4.25 14.51 -2.74
CA GLY A 107 -4.75 15.77 -3.30
C GLY A 107 -5.44 16.62 -2.22
N GLN A 108 -5.36 17.95 -2.33
CA GLN A 108 -5.88 18.88 -1.30
C GLN A 108 -7.33 18.57 -0.91
N LYS A 109 -8.18 18.28 -1.90
CA LYS A 109 -9.59 17.95 -1.64
C LYS A 109 -9.80 16.67 -0.84
N VAL A 110 -8.97 15.64 -1.06
CA VAL A 110 -9.01 14.38 -0.28
C VAL A 110 -8.64 14.65 1.17
N LEU A 111 -7.66 15.53 1.41
CA LEU A 111 -7.27 15.93 2.75
C LEU A 111 -8.37 16.71 3.48
N GLU A 112 -9.05 17.62 2.76
CA GLU A 112 -10.18 18.39 3.30
C GLU A 112 -11.40 17.51 3.60
N ASP A 113 -11.70 16.52 2.75
CA ASP A 113 -12.84 15.63 2.91
C ASP A 113 -12.62 14.53 3.97
N PHE A 114 -11.36 14.16 4.24
CA PHE A 114 -11.01 13.09 5.19
C PHE A 114 -9.92 13.51 6.21
N PRO A 115 -10.17 14.57 7.02
CA PRO A 115 -9.21 15.06 7.99
C PRO A 115 -8.97 14.09 9.16
N GLU A 116 -9.80 13.03 9.29
CA GLU A 116 -9.61 11.99 10.28
C GLU A 116 -8.37 11.13 10.03
N PHE A 117 -7.90 11.06 8.78
CA PHE A 117 -6.70 10.30 8.46
C PHE A 117 -5.46 11.14 8.71
N PRO A 118 -4.48 10.56 9.41
CA PRO A 118 -3.21 11.22 9.48
C PRO A 118 -2.57 11.27 8.09
N CYS A 119 -2.02 12.43 7.77
CA CYS A 119 -1.43 12.72 6.48
C CYS A 119 0.05 13.04 6.65
N GLY A 120 0.89 12.55 5.74
CA GLY A 120 2.20 13.16 5.53
C GLY A 120 2.38 13.61 4.10
N LEU A 121 2.83 14.86 3.98
CA LEU A 121 3.13 15.51 2.70
C LEU A 121 4.57 15.21 2.26
N GLY A 122 5.42 14.78 3.20
CA GLY A 122 6.77 14.31 2.95
C GLY A 122 7.18 13.13 3.85
N PRO A 123 8.32 12.48 3.56
CA PRO A 123 8.81 11.31 4.29
C PRO A 123 8.96 11.49 5.82
N CYS A 124 9.22 12.71 6.30
CA CYS A 124 9.50 12.96 7.71
C CYS A 124 8.26 13.03 8.61
N GLU A 125 7.07 13.35 8.07
CA GLU A 125 5.88 13.63 8.89
C GLU A 125 5.07 12.37 9.26
N LEU A 126 5.20 11.28 8.51
CA LEU A 126 4.44 10.04 8.77
C LEU A 126 5.02 9.17 9.89
N ALA A 127 6.28 9.39 10.23
CA ALA A 127 6.97 8.76 11.33
C ALA A 127 6.27 8.99 12.69
N GLY A 128 5.79 10.22 12.92
CA GLY A 128 5.16 10.61 14.19
C GLY A 128 3.73 10.11 14.36
N VAL A 129 3.08 9.79 13.24
CA VAL A 129 1.67 9.37 13.18
C VAL A 129 1.47 7.91 13.61
N ALA A 130 2.43 7.04 13.32
CA ALA A 130 2.29 5.60 13.54
C ALA A 130 2.48 5.16 15.01
N GLY A 131 2.83 6.10 15.90
CA GLY A 131 3.27 5.85 17.28
C GLY A 131 2.38 4.92 18.09
N GLY A 132 2.93 3.77 18.46
CA GLY A 132 2.45 2.89 19.51
C GLY A 132 3.61 2.41 20.38
N ASP A 133 3.33 2.04 21.63
CA ASP A 133 4.32 1.61 22.62
C ASP A 133 5.15 0.41 22.10
N HIS A 134 6.48 0.54 22.16
CA HIS A 134 7.47 -0.11 21.30
C HIS A 134 8.11 -1.36 21.95
N ARG A 135 7.64 -1.81 23.11
CA ARG A 135 8.31 -2.85 23.91
C ARG A 135 7.68 -4.24 23.89
N SER A 136 6.66 -4.48 23.07
CA SER A 136 5.93 -5.77 23.07
C SER A 136 5.54 -6.33 21.70
N ALA A 137 5.69 -5.59 20.59
CA ALA A 137 5.06 -5.96 19.31
C ALA A 137 5.84 -6.95 18.44
N ALA A 138 7.18 -7.04 18.57
CA ALA A 138 8.02 -7.85 17.69
C ALA A 138 7.81 -9.38 17.84
N ALA A 139 7.23 -9.84 18.95
CA ALA A 139 7.05 -11.27 19.21
C ALA A 139 5.67 -11.82 18.83
N GLU A 140 4.62 -10.99 18.72
CA GLU A 140 3.23 -11.50 18.66
C GLU A 140 2.35 -10.91 17.53
N CYS A 141 2.76 -9.85 16.82
CA CYS A 141 1.89 -9.20 15.83
C CYS A 141 2.49 -9.19 14.41
N GLN A 142 1.90 -10.01 13.53
CA GLN A 142 2.23 -10.03 12.11
C GLN A 142 1.58 -8.82 11.41
N TRP A 143 2.30 -7.70 11.32
CA TRP A 143 1.85 -6.55 10.54
C TRP A 143 1.91 -6.85 9.03
N GLN A 144 0.92 -6.36 8.29
CA GLN A 144 0.87 -6.37 6.83
C GLN A 144 0.64 -4.97 6.29
N VAL A 145 1.56 -4.52 5.44
CA VAL A 145 1.52 -3.18 4.85
C VAL A 145 0.88 -3.27 3.47
N MET A 146 -0.14 -2.44 3.26
CA MET A 146 -0.83 -2.34 1.99
C MET A 146 -0.56 -0.99 1.35
N LEU A 147 -0.06 -1.01 0.13
CA LEU A 147 0.27 0.19 -0.64
C LEU A 147 -0.64 0.30 -1.85
N SER A 148 -1.16 1.50 -2.13
CA SER A 148 -1.66 1.84 -3.46
C SER A 148 -0.49 1.87 -4.46
N GLU A 149 -0.74 1.62 -5.75
CA GLU A 149 0.29 1.65 -6.80
C GLU A 149 1.02 2.99 -6.89
N GLN A 150 0.31 4.11 -6.67
CA GLN A 150 0.92 5.45 -6.70
C GLN A 150 1.84 5.69 -5.49
N ASN A 151 1.58 5.02 -4.36
CA ASN A 151 2.38 5.12 -3.15
C ASN A 151 3.57 4.16 -3.12
N ALA A 152 3.44 2.97 -3.71
CA ALA A 152 4.58 2.06 -3.90
C ALA A 152 5.74 2.72 -4.67
N GLN A 153 5.42 3.75 -5.45
CA GLN A 153 6.38 4.48 -6.26
C GLN A 153 7.04 5.69 -5.56
N HIS A 154 6.48 6.20 -4.46
CA HIS A 154 6.87 7.50 -3.89
C HIS A 154 7.22 7.50 -2.40
N VAL A 155 6.98 6.40 -1.70
CA VAL A 155 7.38 6.27 -0.29
C VAL A 155 8.92 6.32 -0.25
N PRO A 156 9.59 7.18 0.56
CA PRO A 156 11.07 7.24 0.59
C PRO A 156 11.70 6.33 1.66
N GLN A 157 12.95 5.94 1.48
CA GLN A 157 13.75 5.07 2.38
C GLN A 157 13.74 5.50 3.87
N PHE A 158 13.63 6.79 4.18
CA PHE A 158 13.60 7.34 5.54
C PHE A 158 12.22 7.21 6.23
N PHE A 159 11.13 7.15 5.45
CA PHE A 159 9.75 7.00 5.95
C PHE A 159 9.58 5.69 6.70
N ILE A 160 10.10 4.61 6.12
CA ILE A 160 9.86 3.29 6.65
C ILE A 160 10.73 3.02 7.89
N SER A 161 11.96 3.55 7.94
CA SER A 161 12.84 3.49 9.12
C SER A 161 12.15 3.92 10.40
N ASN A 162 11.45 5.05 10.35
CA ASN A 162 10.76 5.55 11.51
C ASN A 162 9.35 4.95 11.68
N PHE A 163 8.68 4.50 10.62
CA PHE A 163 7.42 3.75 10.69
C PHE A 163 7.61 2.38 11.35
N VAL A 164 8.67 1.66 11.00
CA VAL A 164 9.08 0.39 11.59
C VAL A 164 9.50 0.58 13.05
N MET A 165 10.31 1.59 13.34
CA MET A 165 10.66 1.93 14.72
C MET A 165 9.42 2.37 15.53
N GLY A 166 8.47 3.09 14.94
CA GLY A 166 7.20 3.50 15.56
C GLY A 166 6.16 2.39 15.73
N LEU A 167 6.28 1.31 14.95
CA LEU A 167 5.50 0.07 15.09
C LEU A 167 6.18 -0.98 15.99
N GLY A 168 7.40 -0.72 16.49
CA GLY A 168 8.17 -1.69 17.27
C GLY A 168 8.66 -2.90 16.46
N LEU A 169 8.95 -2.71 15.17
CA LEU A 169 9.46 -3.72 14.23
C LEU A 169 11.01 -3.73 14.13
N CYS A 170 11.70 -3.05 15.06
CA CYS A 170 13.15 -3.10 15.27
C CYS A 170 13.45 -3.51 16.71
#